data_AF-A0A947PZC3-F1
#
_entry.id   AF-A0A947PZC3-F1
#
_cell.length_a   1.000
_cell.length_b   1.000
_cell.length_c   1.000
_cell.angle_alpha   90.00
_cell.angle_beta   90.00
_cell.angle_gamma   90.00
#
_symmetry.space_group_name_H-M   'P 1'
#
loop_
_entity.id
_entity.type
_entity.pdbx_description
1 polymer ?
#
loop_
_entity_poly.entity_id
_entity_poly.type
_entity_poly.pdbx_seq_one_letter_code
_entity_poly.pdbx_strand_id
1 'polypeptide(L)'
;MKSIFKTCAALAATSVLLVACGGGNDDDPTPSNEPGVLTVSNATVGSLNGVYGNGALNLTNVDKENPIGSVPELCSFRFDGANKVGSTATAFGDIRYRPDATGLHQAFLTFDGKEYGSGEPTDTAVVRENDQIRFNGKTLTASDGSNATLRVTGIVPMRPGRPSGC
;
A
#
# COMPACT_ATOMS: atom_id res chain seq x y z
N MET A 1 73.46 0.81 -19.72
CA MET A 1 73.28 1.33 -21.09
C MET A 1 71.79 1.41 -21.38
N LYS A 2 71.36 2.54 -21.98
CA LYS A 2 70.22 2.80 -22.92
C LYS A 2 69.10 1.74 -23.04
N SER A 3 67.83 2.01 -23.33
CA SER A 3 66.93 3.15 -23.46
C SER A 3 65.62 2.58 -24.04
N ILE A 4 64.46 2.93 -23.47
CA ILE A 4 63.13 3.25 -24.09
C ILE A 4 62.57 2.36 -25.23
N PHE A 5 61.34 1.83 -25.06
CA PHE A 5 60.19 1.78 -26.02
C PHE A 5 58.94 1.28 -25.24
N LYS A 6 57.96 2.08 -24.80
CA LYS A 6 56.83 2.78 -25.45
C LYS A 6 55.77 1.88 -26.15
N THR A 7 54.58 1.82 -25.50
CA THR A 7 53.18 1.83 -26.04
C THR A 7 52.57 0.55 -26.66
N CYS A 8 51.43 0.06 -26.12
CA CYS A 8 50.04 0.23 -26.67
C CYS A 8 49.06 -0.93 -26.31
N ALA A 9 47.81 -0.53 -26.01
CA ALA A 9 46.51 -1.24 -26.12
C ALA A 9 46.25 -2.45 -25.18
N ALA A 10 45.26 -2.52 -24.27
CA ALA A 10 43.85 -2.06 -24.15
C ALA A 10 42.84 -3.21 -24.34
N LEU A 11 41.89 -3.31 -23.38
CA LEU A 11 40.50 -3.82 -23.48
C LEU A 11 40.33 -5.36 -23.59
N ALA A 12 39.36 -6.04 -22.98
CA ALA A 12 38.16 -5.65 -22.26
C ALA A 12 37.76 -6.77 -21.28
N ALA A 13 37.57 -6.44 -20.00
CA ALA A 13 36.70 -7.23 -19.14
C ALA A 13 35.29 -6.68 -19.35
N THR A 14 34.55 -7.25 -20.29
CA THR A 14 33.10 -7.03 -20.37
C THR A 14 32.46 -7.79 -19.23
N SER A 15 32.47 -7.19 -18.04
CA SER A 15 31.40 -7.42 -17.07
C SER A 15 30.13 -6.88 -17.72
N VAL A 16 29.40 -7.78 -18.37
CA VAL A 16 28.00 -7.57 -18.68
C VAL A 16 27.32 -7.45 -17.33
N LEU A 17 27.27 -6.23 -16.81
CA LEU A 17 26.24 -5.82 -15.88
C LEU A 17 24.95 -6.11 -16.64
N LEU A 18 24.34 -7.27 -16.37
CA LEU A 18 22.90 -7.39 -16.49
C LEU A 18 22.34 -6.36 -15.51
N VAL A 19 22.25 -5.11 -15.96
CA VAL A 19 21.22 -4.20 -15.50
C VAL A 19 19.96 -4.85 -16.03
N ALA A 20 19.44 -5.81 -15.26
CA ALA A 20 18.11 -6.30 -15.46
C ALA A 20 17.22 -5.06 -15.45
N CYS A 21 16.73 -4.77 -16.65
CA CYS A 21 15.78 -3.73 -16.96
C CYS A 21 14.68 -3.78 -15.90
N GLY A 22 14.67 -2.78 -15.02
CA GLY A 22 13.56 -2.53 -14.12
C GLY A 22 12.32 -2.26 -14.96
N GLY A 23 11.53 -3.30 -15.21
CA GLY A 23 10.12 -3.14 -15.50
C GLY A 23 9.48 -2.74 -14.20
N GLY A 24 9.03 -1.48 -14.09
CA GLY A 24 8.15 -1.07 -13.02
C GLY A 24 6.94 -2.00 -13.04
N ASN A 25 6.80 -2.79 -12.00
CA ASN A 25 5.62 -3.63 -11.81
C ASN A 25 4.53 -2.69 -11.28
N ASP A 26 3.42 -2.54 -12.00
CA ASP A 26 2.32 -1.66 -11.58
C ASP A 26 1.68 -2.11 -10.24
N ASP A 27 2.02 -3.32 -9.77
CA ASP A 27 1.54 -3.89 -8.51
C ASP A 27 2.25 -3.38 -7.25
N ASP A 28 3.40 -2.70 -7.40
CA ASP A 28 4.17 -2.17 -6.27
C ASP A 28 3.80 -0.70 -6.00
N PRO A 29 3.45 -0.32 -4.76
CA PRO A 29 3.18 1.08 -4.43
C PRO A 29 4.39 1.96 -4.76
N THR A 30 4.14 3.03 -5.52
CA THR A 30 5.15 4.04 -5.85
C THR A 30 4.86 5.35 -5.11
N PRO A 31 5.85 6.24 -4.91
CA PRO A 31 5.62 7.52 -4.26
C PRO A 31 4.45 8.32 -4.85
N SER A 32 3.63 8.90 -3.97
CA SER A 32 2.58 9.85 -4.33
C SER A 32 2.83 11.20 -3.65
N ASN A 33 2.03 12.20 -3.99
CA ASN A 33 1.98 13.48 -3.27
C ASN A 33 0.76 13.56 -2.34
N GLU A 34 0.00 12.47 -2.22
CA GLU A 34 -1.28 12.47 -1.52
C GLU A 34 -1.09 12.11 -0.05
N PRO A 35 -1.50 12.98 0.89
CA PRO A 35 -1.35 12.70 2.32
C PRO A 35 -2.32 11.60 2.75
N GLY A 36 -1.82 10.67 3.56
CA GLY A 36 -2.63 9.64 4.20
C GLY A 36 -2.26 9.49 5.66
N VAL A 37 -3.27 9.24 6.50
CA VAL A 37 -3.09 9.09 7.95
C VAL A 37 -4.11 8.09 8.49
N LEU A 38 -3.64 7.18 9.34
CA LEU A 38 -4.43 6.19 10.03
C LEU A 38 -4.14 6.29 11.53
N THR A 39 -5.18 6.40 12.34
CA THR A 39 -5.09 6.27 13.79
C THR A 39 -5.59 4.89 14.19
N VAL A 40 -4.72 4.11 14.82
CA VAL A 40 -5.06 2.83 15.45
C VAL A 40 -5.39 3.07 16.92
N SER A 41 -6.55 2.59 17.34
CA SER A 41 -7.04 2.68 18.71
C SER A 41 -7.64 1.35 19.16
N ASN A 42 -7.78 1.16 20.47
CA ASN A 42 -8.35 -0.04 21.08
C ASN A 42 -7.74 -1.36 20.56
N ALA A 43 -6.45 -1.35 20.20
CA ALA A 43 -5.77 -2.55 19.76
C ALA A 43 -5.57 -3.52 20.94
N THR A 44 -5.87 -4.81 20.72
CA THR A 44 -5.56 -5.88 21.67
C THR A 44 -4.06 -5.91 21.99
N VAL A 45 -3.21 -5.66 20.98
CA VAL A 45 -1.77 -5.47 21.17
C VAL A 45 -1.51 -3.98 21.37
N GLY A 46 -1.29 -3.58 22.63
CA GLY A 46 -1.23 -2.18 23.03
C GLY A 46 -0.19 -1.34 22.27
N SER A 47 0.94 -1.95 21.89
CA SER A 47 2.01 -1.30 21.12
C SER A 47 1.59 -0.88 19.71
N LEU A 48 0.49 -1.41 19.17
CA LEU A 48 -0.02 -1.02 17.85
C LEU A 48 -0.81 0.29 17.89
N ASN A 49 -1.29 0.73 19.05
CA ASN A 49 -2.02 2.00 19.15
C ASN A 49 -1.13 3.18 18.78
N GLY A 50 -1.69 4.15 18.06
CA GLY A 50 -1.01 5.37 17.65
C GLY A 50 -1.39 5.84 16.25
N VAL A 51 -0.69 6.89 15.80
CA VAL A 51 -0.88 7.48 14.48
C VAL A 51 0.16 6.92 13.52
N TYR A 52 -0.30 6.48 12.35
CA TYR A 52 0.47 5.96 11.23
C TYR A 52 0.26 6.88 10.03
N GLY A 53 1.34 7.30 9.40
CA GLY A 53 1.33 8.33 8.38
C GLY A 53 1.83 9.66 8.93
N ASN A 54 2.87 10.19 8.30
CA ASN A 54 3.51 11.47 8.61
C ASN A 54 3.75 12.31 7.35
N GLY A 55 3.04 12.00 6.25
CA GLY A 55 3.27 12.60 4.95
C GLY A 55 2.50 11.88 3.85
N ALA A 56 3.04 11.93 2.63
CA ALA A 56 2.47 11.23 1.50
C ALA A 56 2.66 9.71 1.62
N LEU A 57 1.65 8.95 1.18
CA LEU A 57 1.76 7.49 1.09
C LEU A 57 2.29 7.07 -0.28
N ASN A 58 2.89 5.89 -0.35
CA ASN A 58 3.10 5.26 -1.64
C ASN A 58 1.80 4.53 -2.03
N LEU A 59 1.45 4.58 -3.31
CA LEU A 59 0.19 4.07 -3.83
C LEU A 59 0.42 3.32 -5.14
N THR A 60 -0.31 2.22 -5.36
CA THR A 60 -0.54 1.68 -6.70
C THR A 60 -1.61 2.50 -7.43
N ASN A 61 -1.82 2.24 -8.72
CA ASN A 61 -3.04 2.68 -9.38
C ASN A 61 -4.26 1.94 -8.80
N VAL A 62 -5.46 2.46 -9.08
CA VAL A 62 -6.68 1.73 -8.81
C VAL A 62 -7.00 0.87 -10.02
N ASP A 63 -7.00 -0.44 -9.84
CA ASP A 63 -7.33 -1.40 -10.88
C ASP A 63 -8.77 -1.87 -10.73
N LYS A 64 -9.37 -2.25 -11.86
CA LYS A 64 -10.73 -2.77 -11.90
C LYS A 64 -10.70 -4.23 -12.36
N GLU A 65 -10.97 -5.12 -11.41
CA GLU A 65 -10.96 -6.55 -11.62
C GLU A 65 -12.37 -7.07 -11.81
N ASN A 66 -12.60 -7.80 -12.90
CA ASN A 66 -13.84 -8.51 -13.17
C ASN A 66 -13.59 -10.02 -13.15
N PRO A 67 -13.47 -10.62 -11.95
CA PRO A 67 -13.16 -12.04 -11.80
C PRO A 67 -14.28 -12.93 -12.33
N ILE A 68 -13.92 -14.06 -12.93
CA ILE A 68 -14.89 -15.08 -13.35
C ILE A 68 -15.41 -15.80 -12.10
N GLY A 69 -16.74 -15.86 -11.94
CA GLY A 69 -17.38 -16.61 -10.86
C GLY A 69 -18.40 -15.77 -10.09
N SER A 70 -18.52 -16.02 -8.78
CA SER A 70 -19.47 -15.34 -7.90
C SER A 70 -18.89 -14.09 -7.20
N VAL A 71 -17.62 -13.79 -7.41
CA VAL A 71 -16.98 -12.60 -6.86
C VAL A 71 -17.45 -11.39 -7.68
N PRO A 72 -17.96 -10.32 -7.04
CA PRO A 72 -18.37 -9.13 -7.77
C PRO A 72 -17.17 -8.46 -8.46
N GLU A 73 -17.44 -7.58 -9.42
CA GLU A 73 -16.44 -6.65 -9.94
C GLU A 73 -15.91 -5.78 -8.78
N LEU A 74 -14.58 -5.66 -8.67
CA LEU A 74 -13.91 -4.93 -7.59
C LEU A 74 -12.93 -3.90 -8.15
N CYS A 75 -12.91 -2.74 -7.52
CA CYS A 75 -11.79 -1.81 -7.58
C CYS A 75 -10.80 -2.18 -6.48
N SER A 76 -9.51 -2.31 -6.81
CA SER A 76 -8.44 -2.66 -5.88
C SER A 76 -7.30 -1.65 -5.96
N PHE A 77 -6.68 -1.35 -4.82
CA PHE A 77 -5.40 -0.64 -4.77
C PHE A 77 -4.66 -0.95 -3.48
N ARG A 78 -3.36 -0.67 -3.47
CA ARG A 78 -2.48 -0.90 -2.33
C ARG A 78 -1.80 0.40 -1.92
N PHE A 79 -1.53 0.51 -0.63
CA PHE A 79 -0.74 1.60 -0.07
C PHE A 79 0.35 1.05 0.84
N ASP A 80 1.46 1.78 0.95
CA ASP A 80 2.46 1.55 1.98
C ASP A 80 3.10 2.87 2.45
N GLY A 81 4.13 2.77 3.30
CA GLY A 81 4.87 3.93 3.79
C GLY A 81 4.18 4.69 4.91
N ALA A 82 3.10 4.14 5.50
CA ALA A 82 2.44 4.75 6.65
C ALA A 82 3.25 4.50 7.93
N ASN A 83 4.30 5.30 8.13
CA ASN A 83 5.19 5.18 9.30
C ASN A 83 4.48 5.61 10.59
N LYS A 84 4.67 4.84 11.66
CA LYS A 84 4.13 5.16 12.97
C LYS A 84 4.89 6.34 13.60
N VAL A 85 4.17 7.33 14.10
CA VAL A 85 4.78 8.48 14.80
C VAL A 85 5.48 8.00 16.07
N GLY A 86 6.76 8.36 16.21
CA GLY A 86 7.59 8.03 17.37
C GLY A 86 8.05 6.56 17.44
N SER A 87 7.99 5.82 16.32
CA SER A 87 8.43 4.43 16.23
C SER A 87 8.96 4.12 14.83
N THR A 88 9.67 2.99 14.68
CA THR A 88 10.07 2.45 13.37
C THR A 88 9.01 1.54 12.75
N ALA A 89 7.91 1.28 13.46
CA ALA A 89 6.80 0.47 12.94
C ALA A 89 6.15 1.13 11.73
N THR A 90 5.73 0.33 10.77
CA THR A 90 5.09 0.78 9.54
C THR A 90 3.75 0.11 9.34
N ALA A 91 2.90 0.74 8.54
CA ALA A 91 1.66 0.17 8.06
C ALA A 91 1.57 0.21 6.53
N PHE A 92 0.89 -0.79 5.99
CA PHE A 92 0.56 -0.93 4.57
C PHE A 92 -0.74 -1.71 4.44
N GLY A 93 -1.36 -1.68 3.26
CA GLY A 93 -2.61 -2.41 3.07
C GLY A 93 -3.05 -2.58 1.63
N ASP A 94 -4.03 -3.47 1.48
CA ASP A 94 -4.80 -3.76 0.27
C ASP A 94 -6.26 -3.37 0.56
N ILE A 95 -6.81 -2.53 -0.31
CA ILE A 95 -8.16 -2.01 -0.20
C ILE A 95 -8.96 -2.44 -1.42
N ARG A 96 -10.14 -3.00 -1.18
CA ARG A 96 -11.06 -3.44 -2.23
C ARG A 96 -12.45 -2.90 -1.98
N TYR A 97 -13.08 -2.37 -3.03
CA TYR A 97 -14.43 -1.88 -2.97
C TYR A 97 -15.16 -2.14 -4.28
N ARG A 98 -16.48 -2.22 -4.24
CA ARG A 98 -17.24 -2.35 -5.49
C ARG A 98 -17.43 -1.00 -6.16
N PRO A 99 -17.43 -0.94 -7.50
CA PRO A 99 -17.66 0.29 -8.25
C PRO A 99 -18.98 1.00 -7.90
N ASP A 100 -19.99 0.25 -7.48
CA ASP A 100 -21.33 0.74 -7.15
C ASP A 100 -21.57 0.96 -5.64
N ALA A 101 -20.57 0.72 -4.79
CA ALA A 101 -20.71 0.76 -3.34
C ALA A 101 -20.07 2.00 -2.71
N THR A 102 -20.65 2.46 -1.61
CA THR A 102 -20.11 3.56 -0.79
C THR A 102 -19.18 3.07 0.32
N GLY A 103 -19.26 1.81 0.74
CA GLY A 103 -18.37 1.20 1.72
C GLY A 103 -17.33 0.30 1.07
N LEU A 104 -16.34 -0.13 1.87
CA LEU A 104 -15.37 -1.13 1.40
C LEU A 104 -16.03 -2.50 1.25
N HIS A 105 -15.53 -3.29 0.30
CA HIS A 105 -15.83 -4.71 0.21
C HIS A 105 -14.89 -5.51 1.12
N GLN A 106 -13.61 -5.13 1.11
CA GLN A 106 -12.59 -5.79 1.91
C GLN A 106 -11.47 -4.79 2.21
N ALA A 107 -10.89 -4.89 3.39
CA ALA A 107 -9.65 -4.19 3.74
C ALA A 107 -8.73 -5.18 4.44
N PHE A 108 -7.46 -5.23 4.01
CA PHE A 108 -6.38 -5.93 4.70
C PHE A 108 -5.30 -4.90 5.02
N LEU A 109 -5.06 -4.66 6.31
CA LEU A 109 -4.08 -3.69 6.78
C LEU A 109 -3.09 -4.41 7.68
N THR A 110 -1.81 -4.25 7.39
CA THR A 110 -0.73 -4.77 8.22
C THR A 110 -0.14 -3.64 9.05
N PHE A 111 -0.02 -3.88 10.36
CA PHE A 111 0.62 -2.97 11.31
C PHE A 111 1.74 -3.74 12.01
N ASP A 112 2.97 -3.26 11.90
CA ASP A 112 4.15 -3.86 12.56
C ASP A 112 4.30 -5.37 12.26
N GLY A 113 4.07 -5.74 10.99
CA GLY A 113 4.17 -7.12 10.50
C GLY A 113 2.97 -8.03 10.81
N LYS A 114 1.93 -7.54 11.49
CA LYS A 114 0.69 -8.31 11.74
C LYS A 114 -0.48 -7.79 10.92
N GLU A 115 -1.10 -8.68 10.14
CA GLU A 115 -2.24 -8.37 9.28
C GLU A 115 -3.57 -8.43 10.03
N TYR A 116 -4.43 -7.46 9.73
CA TYR A 116 -5.80 -7.36 10.19
C TYR A 116 -6.74 -7.12 9.01
N GLY A 117 -7.85 -7.86 8.98
CA GLY A 117 -8.84 -7.82 7.91
C GLY A 117 -10.24 -7.45 8.39
N SER A 118 -11.07 -6.93 7.48
CA SER A 118 -12.53 -6.90 7.65
C SER A 118 -13.23 -6.71 6.31
N GLY A 119 -14.24 -7.55 6.05
CA GLY A 119 -15.14 -7.47 4.90
C GLY A 119 -16.46 -6.75 5.19
N GLU A 120 -16.62 -6.18 6.38
CA GLU A 120 -17.84 -5.42 6.72
C GLU A 120 -17.79 -4.03 6.05
N PRO A 121 -18.88 -3.61 5.36
CA PRO A 121 -18.90 -2.35 4.63
C PRO A 121 -19.10 -1.13 5.52
N THR A 122 -19.48 -1.31 6.78
CA THR A 122 -19.71 -0.21 7.72
C THR A 122 -18.42 0.48 8.11
N ASP A 123 -18.55 1.66 8.73
CA ASP A 123 -17.43 2.42 9.29
C ASP A 123 -16.34 2.81 8.27
N THR A 124 -16.69 2.73 6.98
CA THR A 124 -15.87 3.20 5.86
C THR A 124 -16.68 3.98 4.85
N ALA A 125 -16.01 4.86 4.11
CA ALA A 125 -16.56 5.53 2.95
C ALA A 125 -15.54 5.57 1.80
N VAL A 126 -15.99 5.19 0.60
CA VAL A 126 -15.30 5.39 -0.67
C VAL A 126 -15.75 6.73 -1.22
N VAL A 127 -14.93 7.74 -1.03
CA VAL A 127 -15.18 9.15 -1.36
C VAL A 127 -14.48 9.46 -2.69
N ARG A 128 -15.13 9.06 -3.79
CA ARG A 128 -14.57 9.07 -5.15
C ARG A 128 -14.27 10.48 -5.65
N GLU A 129 -15.10 11.44 -5.27
CA GLU A 129 -14.95 12.85 -5.62
C GLU A 129 -13.68 13.49 -5.04
N ASN A 130 -13.11 12.90 -3.99
CA ASN A 130 -11.90 13.37 -3.33
C ASN A 130 -10.74 12.35 -3.45
N ASP A 131 -10.91 11.30 -4.26
CA ASP A 131 -9.96 10.20 -4.39
C ASP A 131 -9.52 9.63 -3.01
N GLN A 132 -10.48 9.34 -2.13
CA GLN A 132 -10.18 8.93 -0.74
C GLN A 132 -11.00 7.74 -0.25
N ILE A 133 -10.37 6.94 0.59
CA ILE A 133 -11.02 5.99 1.49
C ILE A 133 -10.98 6.59 2.90
N ARG A 134 -12.14 6.70 3.53
CA ARG A 134 -12.26 7.18 4.92
C ARG A 134 -12.60 6.02 5.83
N PHE A 135 -11.87 5.89 6.92
CA PHE A 135 -12.15 4.98 8.03
C PHE A 135 -12.71 5.78 9.20
N ASN A 136 -13.79 5.30 9.81
CA ASN A 136 -14.45 5.93 10.95
C ASN A 136 -14.62 4.93 12.10
N GLY A 137 -13.52 4.52 12.72
CA GLY A 137 -13.53 3.54 13.81
C GLY A 137 -13.77 2.10 13.34
N LYS A 138 -13.43 1.77 12.08
CA LYS A 138 -13.59 0.42 11.53
C LYS A 138 -12.83 -0.59 12.35
N THR A 139 -13.53 -1.63 12.77
CA THR A 139 -12.92 -2.74 13.50
C THR A 139 -12.30 -3.72 12.50
N LEU A 140 -11.03 -4.05 12.71
CA LEU A 140 -10.31 -5.08 11.97
C LEU A 140 -9.91 -6.21 12.91
N THR A 141 -9.92 -7.44 12.39
CA THR A 141 -9.59 -8.66 13.14
C THR A 141 -8.33 -9.29 12.55
N ALA A 142 -7.44 -9.77 13.40
CA ALA A 142 -6.19 -10.39 12.97
C ALA A 142 -6.45 -11.62 12.08
N SER A 143 -5.74 -11.69 10.95
CA SER A 143 -5.87 -12.78 9.98
C SER A 143 -5.24 -14.10 10.44
N ASP A 144 -4.45 -14.08 11.52
CA ASP A 144 -3.72 -15.22 12.07
C ASP A 144 -4.58 -16.13 13.00
N GLY A 145 -5.89 -15.87 13.11
CA GLY A 145 -6.80 -16.65 13.95
C GLY A 145 -6.72 -16.34 15.45
N SER A 146 -5.90 -15.36 15.88
CA SER A 146 -5.77 -14.99 17.30
C SER A 146 -6.98 -14.26 17.88
N ASN A 147 -7.96 -13.87 17.05
CA ASN A 147 -9.10 -12.99 17.40
C ASN A 147 -8.69 -11.62 17.98
N ALA A 148 -7.41 -11.24 17.86
CA ALA A 148 -6.97 -9.90 18.22
C ALA A 148 -7.65 -8.88 17.30
N THR A 149 -8.08 -7.75 17.87
CA THR A 149 -8.77 -6.69 17.14
C THR A 149 -8.10 -5.35 17.33
N LEU A 150 -8.40 -4.42 16.43
CA LEU A 150 -8.06 -3.01 16.55
C LEU A 150 -9.11 -2.16 15.83
N ARG A 151 -9.15 -0.86 16.12
CA ARG A 151 -10.00 0.12 15.43
C ARG A 151 -9.17 1.12 14.65
N VAL A 152 -9.58 1.38 13.42
CA VAL A 152 -8.93 2.30 12.49
C VAL A 152 -9.83 3.49 12.20
N THR A 153 -9.28 4.69 12.32
CA THR A 153 -9.88 5.95 11.86
C THR A 153 -8.87 6.69 11.01
N GLY A 154 -9.28 7.33 9.92
CA GLY A 154 -8.36 8.10 9.10
C GLY A 154 -8.72 8.12 7.63
N ILE A 155 -7.73 8.49 6.82
CA ILE A 155 -7.87 8.65 5.37
C ILE A 155 -6.72 7.92 4.68
N VAL A 156 -7.06 7.14 3.66
CA VAL A 156 -6.11 6.59 2.69
C VAL A 156 -6.46 7.17 1.32
N PRO A 157 -5.57 7.94 0.68
CA PRO A 157 -5.81 8.46 -0.66
C PRO A 157 -5.74 7.37 -1.72
N MET A 158 -6.34 7.66 -2.87
CA MET A 158 -6.26 6.89 -4.11
C MET A 158 -5.52 7.73 -5.15
N ARG A 159 -4.87 7.09 -6.12
CA ARG A 159 -4.36 7.82 -7.29
C ARG A 159 -5.53 8.33 -8.13
N PRO A 160 -5.44 9.54 -8.72
CA PRO A 160 -6.44 10.02 -9.68
C PRO A 160 -6.38 9.22 -10.99
N GLY A 161 -7.34 9.43 -11.89
CA GLY A 161 -7.39 8.75 -13.20
C GLY A 161 -7.90 7.31 -13.13
N ARG A 162 -8.80 7.04 -12.20
CA ARG A 162 -9.30 5.71 -11.88
C ARG A 162 -10.27 5.17 -12.95
N PRO A 163 -10.38 3.85 -13.14
CA PRO A 163 -11.36 3.24 -14.03
C PRO A 163 -12.80 3.65 -13.69
N SER A 164 -13.69 3.78 -14.67
CA SER A 164 -15.07 4.22 -14.41
C SER A 164 -15.79 3.41 -13.31
N GLY A 165 -16.30 4.11 -12.30
CA GLY A 165 -16.98 3.55 -11.13
C GLY A 165 -16.01 3.24 -9.97
N CYS A 166 -14.73 3.10 -10.27
CA CYS A 166 -13.69 3.47 -9.33
C CYS A 166 -13.65 5.01 -9.34
#